data_AF-A0A1F8ARZ3-F1
#
_entry.id   AF-A0A1F8ARZ3-F1
#
_cell.length_a   1.000
_cell.length_b   1.000
_cell.length_c   1.000
_cell.angle_alpha   90.00
_cell.angle_beta   90.00
_cell.angle_gamma   90.00
#
_symmetry.space_group_name_H-M   'P 1'
#
loop_
_entity.id
_entity.type
_entity.pdbx_description
1 polymer ?
#
loop_
_entity_poly.entity_id
_entity_poly.type
_entity_poly.pdbx_seq_one_letter_code
_entity_poly.pdbx_strand_id
1 'polypeptide(L)'
;MKKILIFILIGLGNYWIWRIFETSLILGLSCIIASVGLSNYLINNKRYLLILSSALLVIIGLFQIKKFDIRSFTGTSALERDFIDKRMRLYPSPRVAHWLEQRPEAIAFYRFTDNSGEVLDFNYYFFANHPRERAAVTEYAKFPWFYLPPFLGGLYLSLKQKRNLKFHLLFMFAVVVTAAVYPNEPVGFVLVFPFVVSLSAYSVNNYVK
;
A
#
# COMPACT_ATOMS: atom_id res chain seq x y z
N MET A 1 5.89 22.01 -19.65
CA MET A 1 4.77 21.21 -20.21
C MET A 1 5.04 19.70 -20.15
N LYS A 2 6.14 19.18 -20.71
CA LYS A 2 6.48 17.73 -20.70
C LYS A 2 6.36 17.06 -19.31
N LYS A 3 6.91 17.70 -18.27
CA LYS A 3 6.91 17.19 -16.89
C LYS A 3 5.50 17.04 -16.28
N ILE A 4 4.59 17.95 -16.60
CA ILE A 4 3.18 17.91 -16.16
C ILE A 4 2.45 16.79 -16.90
N LEU A 5 2.66 16.66 -18.22
CA LEU A 5 2.07 15.60 -19.03
C LEU A 5 2.48 14.21 -18.52
N ILE A 6 3.76 14.04 -18.17
CA ILE A 6 4.29 12.80 -17.59
C ILE A 6 3.61 12.48 -16.25
N PHE A 7 3.45 13.47 -15.37
CA PHE A 7 2.75 13.25 -14.11
C PHE A 7 1.29 12.83 -14.35
N ILE A 8 0.59 13.49 -15.27
CA ILE A 8 -0.78 13.15 -15.65
C ILE A 8 -0.84 11.71 -16.17
N LEU A 9 0.11 11.32 -17.03
CA LEU A 9 0.16 9.97 -17.59
C LEU A 9 0.40 8.90 -16.51
N ILE A 10 1.33 9.12 -15.59
CA ILE A 10 1.59 8.17 -14.48
C ILE A 10 0.40 8.12 -13.51
N GLY A 11 -0.13 9.29 -13.13
CA GLY A 11 -1.18 9.43 -12.12
C GLY A 11 -2.57 8.99 -12.59
N LEU A 12 -2.90 9.23 -13.87
CA LEU A 12 -4.22 8.93 -14.46
C LEU A 12 -4.18 7.77 -15.48
N GLY A 13 -3.02 7.40 -16.01
CA GLY A 13 -2.86 6.33 -17.00
C GLY A 13 -2.67 4.94 -16.39
N ASN A 14 -3.08 4.74 -15.14
CA ASN A 14 -3.09 3.44 -14.47
C ASN A 14 -4.54 3.03 -14.17
N TYR A 15 -4.84 1.74 -14.09
CA TYR A 15 -6.21 1.27 -13.85
C TYR A 15 -6.66 1.51 -12.41
N TRP A 16 -5.71 1.50 -11.46
CA TRP A 16 -5.99 1.63 -10.04
C TRP A 16 -6.71 2.93 -9.67
N ILE A 17 -6.29 4.06 -10.22
CA ILE A 17 -6.89 5.37 -9.91
C ILE A 17 -8.37 5.45 -10.32
N TRP A 18 -8.75 4.82 -11.45
CA TRP A 18 -10.13 4.79 -11.91
C TRP A 18 -11.02 3.97 -10.99
N ARG A 19 -10.51 2.84 -10.48
CA ARG A 19 -11.21 2.05 -9.45
C ARG A 19 -11.38 2.80 -8.13
N ILE A 20 -10.37 3.61 -7.76
CA ILE A 20 -10.47 4.50 -6.60
C ILE A 20 -11.59 5.53 -6.82
N PHE A 21 -11.69 6.12 -8.01
CA PHE A 21 -12.77 7.05 -8.37
C PHE A 21 -14.17 6.40 -8.39
N GLU A 22 -14.29 5.17 -8.87
CA GLU A 22 -15.54 4.38 -8.80
C GLU A 22 -16.02 4.20 -7.35
N THR A 23 -15.09 4.11 -6.40
CA THR A 23 -15.42 3.97 -4.98
C THR A 23 -15.78 5.31 -4.32
N SER A 24 -15.00 6.36 -4.59
CA SER A 24 -15.26 7.70 -4.06
C SER A 24 -14.47 8.77 -4.80
N LEU A 25 -15.16 9.82 -5.26
CA LEU A 25 -14.54 11.00 -5.86
C LEU A 25 -13.54 11.68 -4.90
N ILE A 26 -13.89 11.78 -3.61
CA ILE A 26 -13.06 12.43 -2.59
C ILE A 26 -11.75 11.66 -2.40
N LEU A 27 -11.83 10.32 -2.37
CA LEU A 27 -10.67 9.45 -2.24
C LEU A 27 -9.72 9.58 -3.44
N GLY A 28 -10.26 9.56 -4.65
CA GLY A 28 -9.49 9.72 -5.89
C GLY A 28 -8.80 11.08 -5.98
N LEU A 29 -9.52 12.17 -5.71
CA LEU A 29 -8.94 13.51 -5.67
C LEU A 29 -7.86 13.64 -4.59
N SER A 30 -8.09 13.08 -3.40
CA SER A 30 -7.10 13.09 -2.31
C SER A 30 -5.81 12.37 -2.72
N CYS A 31 -5.93 11.23 -3.40
CA CYS A 31 -4.78 10.48 -3.92
C CYS A 31 -3.97 11.28 -4.93
N ILE A 32 -4.63 11.95 -5.89
CA ILE A 32 -3.94 12.76 -6.91
C ILE A 32 -3.24 13.96 -6.25
N ILE A 33 -3.95 14.72 -5.42
CA ILE A 33 -3.40 15.92 -4.79
C ILE A 33 -2.23 15.55 -3.87
N ALA A 34 -2.34 14.45 -3.11
CA ALA A 34 -1.24 13.93 -2.30
C ALA A 34 -0.06 13.51 -3.19
N SER A 35 -0.31 12.84 -4.32
CA SER A 35 0.74 12.45 -5.28
C SER A 35 1.50 13.65 -5.84
N VAL A 36 0.77 14.72 -6.22
CA VAL A 36 1.35 15.98 -6.71
C VAL A 36 2.16 16.66 -5.61
N GLY A 37 1.62 16.74 -4.40
CA GLY A 37 2.25 17.34 -3.24
C GLY A 37 3.56 16.65 -2.87
N LEU A 38 3.53 15.32 -2.75
CA LEU A 38 4.70 14.49 -2.45
C LEU A 38 5.75 14.54 -3.56
N SER A 39 5.35 14.48 -4.83
CA SER A 39 6.28 14.60 -5.96
C SER A 39 7.00 15.96 -5.96
N ASN A 40 6.26 17.05 -5.78
CA ASN A 40 6.85 18.39 -5.66
C ASN A 40 7.69 18.56 -4.39
N TYR A 41 7.35 17.85 -3.31
CA TYR A 41 8.15 17.80 -2.10
C TYR A 41 9.52 17.14 -2.36
N LEU A 42 9.58 16.02 -3.08
CA LEU A 42 10.86 15.36 -3.44
C LEU A 42 11.78 16.26 -4.28
N ILE A 43 11.22 17.18 -5.07
CA ILE A 43 11.97 18.11 -5.92
C ILE A 43 12.43 19.32 -5.11
N ASN A 44 11.47 20.04 -4.51
CA ASN A 44 11.68 21.38 -3.93
C ASN A 44 11.90 21.37 -2.41
N ASN A 45 11.63 20.25 -1.73
CA ASN A 45 11.72 20.06 -0.28
C ASN A 45 10.98 21.14 0.56
N LYS A 46 9.87 21.66 0.05
CA LYS A 46 9.07 22.69 0.73
C LYS A 46 8.15 22.06 1.78
N ARG A 47 8.28 22.45 3.05
CA ARG A 47 7.59 21.83 4.20
C ARG A 47 6.06 21.84 4.08
N TYR A 48 5.46 22.89 3.53
CA TYR A 48 4.00 22.97 3.40
C TYR A 48 3.42 21.88 2.48
N LEU A 49 4.18 21.42 1.48
CA LEU A 49 3.77 20.33 0.59
C LEU A 49 3.68 19.01 1.35
N LEU A 50 4.63 18.77 2.27
CA LEU A 50 4.61 17.60 3.14
C LEU A 50 3.41 17.66 4.08
N ILE A 51 3.16 18.80 4.73
CA ILE A 51 2.02 18.98 5.65
C ILE A 51 0.68 18.75 4.92
N LEU A 52 0.51 19.36 3.76
CA LEU A 52 -0.68 19.17 2.92
C LEU A 52 -0.86 17.70 2.54
N SER A 53 0.21 17.04 2.09
CA SER A 53 0.17 15.63 1.70
C SER A 53 -0.15 14.73 2.90
N SER A 54 0.44 15.00 4.07
CA SER A 54 0.14 14.27 5.30
C SER A 54 -1.32 14.42 5.71
N ALA A 55 -1.90 15.62 5.63
CA ALA A 55 -3.33 15.82 5.91
C ALA A 55 -4.23 15.01 4.96
N LEU A 56 -3.90 14.98 3.66
CA LEU A 56 -4.62 14.16 2.68
C LEU A 56 -4.45 12.66 2.93
N LEU A 57 -3.26 12.21 3.35
CA LEU A 57 -3.05 10.82 3.75
C LEU A 57 -3.87 10.43 4.97
N VAL A 58 -4.08 11.34 5.94
CA VAL A 58 -5.01 11.08 7.05
C VAL A 58 -6.42 10.88 6.52
N ILE A 59 -6.89 11.71 5.59
CA ILE A 59 -8.21 11.53 4.96
C ILE A 59 -8.31 10.16 4.28
N ILE A 60 -7.32 9.78 3.48
CA ILE A 60 -7.26 8.47 2.79
C ILE A 60 -7.29 7.33 3.84
N GLY A 61 -6.51 7.45 4.91
CA GLY A 61 -6.48 6.45 5.99
C GLY A 61 -7.80 6.32 6.74
N LEU A 62 -8.53 7.42 6.96
CA LEU A 62 -9.86 7.39 7.57
C LEU A 62 -10.88 6.64 6.69
N PHE A 63 -10.79 6.76 5.37
CA PHE A 63 -11.63 5.97 4.45
C PHE A 63 -11.33 4.46 4.57
N GLN A 64 -10.06 4.10 4.66
CA GLN A 64 -9.62 2.71 4.81
C GLN A 64 -10.08 2.14 6.15
N ILE A 65 -9.90 2.88 7.25
CA ILE A 65 -10.35 2.48 8.60
C ILE A 65 -11.87 2.36 8.68
N LYS A 66 -12.64 3.21 7.99
CA LYS A 66 -14.11 3.13 7.99
C LYS A 66 -14.64 1.79 7.45
N LYS A 67 -13.90 1.15 6.53
CA LYS A 67 -14.24 -0.15 5.95
C LYS A 67 -13.65 -1.33 6.71
N PHE A 68 -12.91 -1.08 7.79
CA PHE A 68 -12.29 -2.10 8.61
C PHE A 68 -13.32 -2.86 9.43
N ASP A 69 -13.22 -4.19 9.41
CA ASP A 69 -13.94 -5.04 10.36
C ASP A 69 -12.93 -5.68 11.31
N ILE A 70 -13.02 -5.41 12.61
CA ILE A 70 -12.11 -5.99 13.61
C ILE A 70 -12.17 -7.51 13.66
N ARG A 71 -13.31 -8.11 13.29
CA ARG A 71 -13.47 -9.57 13.20
C ARG A 71 -12.65 -10.17 12.06
N SER A 72 -12.38 -9.39 11.01
CA SER A 72 -11.48 -9.81 9.93
C SER A 72 -10.01 -9.87 10.36
N PHE A 73 -9.66 -9.25 11.49
CA PHE A 73 -8.28 -9.17 11.99
C PHE A 73 -8.00 -10.08 13.19
N THR A 74 -9.03 -10.48 13.92
CA THR A 74 -8.90 -11.31 15.14
C THR A 74 -9.67 -12.61 15.04
N GLY A 75 -10.63 -12.70 14.11
CA GLY A 75 -11.42 -13.90 13.87
C GLY A 75 -10.67 -14.93 13.04
N THR A 76 -11.18 -16.16 13.08
CA THR A 76 -10.72 -17.28 12.26
C THR A 76 -11.92 -17.92 11.57
N SER A 77 -11.82 -18.10 10.26
CA SER A 77 -12.79 -18.86 9.48
C SER A 77 -12.71 -20.35 9.84
N ALA A 78 -13.75 -21.13 9.49
CA ALA A 78 -13.76 -22.57 9.77
C ALA A 78 -12.57 -23.31 9.13
N LEU A 79 -12.15 -22.88 7.93
CA LEU A 79 -10.99 -23.44 7.23
C LEU A 79 -9.67 -23.07 7.93
N GLU A 80 -9.50 -21.80 8.32
CA GLU A 80 -8.30 -21.35 9.05
C GLU A 80 -8.17 -22.06 10.40
N ARG A 81 -9.29 -22.33 11.08
CA ARG A 81 -9.29 -23.11 12.33
C ARG A 81 -8.76 -24.52 12.12
N ASP A 82 -9.16 -25.20 11.05
CA ASP A 82 -8.63 -26.54 10.75
C ASP A 82 -7.12 -26.52 10.48
N PHE A 83 -6.61 -25.49 9.80
CA PHE A 83 -5.17 -25.30 9.64
C PHE A 83 -4.45 -25.03 10.96
N ILE A 84 -5.01 -24.16 11.81
CA ILE A 84 -4.47 -23.88 13.14
C ILE A 84 -4.43 -25.16 13.98
N ASP A 85 -5.52 -25.94 13.99
CA ASP A 85 -5.61 -27.20 14.73
C ASP A 85 -4.60 -28.24 14.23
N LYS A 86 -4.34 -28.29 12.92
CA LYS A 86 -3.27 -29.12 12.34
C LYS A 86 -1.88 -28.65 12.79
N ARG A 87 -1.59 -27.34 12.79
CA ARG A 87 -0.30 -26.81 13.28
C ARG A 87 -0.10 -27.08 14.76
N MET A 88 -1.14 -26.92 15.57
CA MET A 88 -1.07 -27.14 17.02
C MET A 88 -0.61 -28.56 17.39
N ARG A 89 -0.98 -29.57 16.59
CA ARG A 89 -0.54 -30.97 16.79
C ARG A 89 0.96 -31.19 16.62
N LEU A 90 1.66 -30.26 15.98
CA LEU A 90 3.11 -30.34 15.77
C LEU A 90 3.91 -29.82 16.98
N TYR A 91 3.25 -29.13 17.92
CA TYR A 91 3.93 -28.62 19.10
C TYR A 91 4.07 -29.72 20.16
N PRO A 92 5.21 -29.76 20.87
CA PRO A 92 5.44 -30.75 21.94
C PRO A 92 4.56 -30.52 23.17
N SER A 93 3.96 -29.33 23.32
CA SER A 93 3.11 -28.97 24.45
C SER A 93 1.83 -28.28 23.99
N PRO A 94 0.64 -28.81 24.32
CA PRO A 94 -0.63 -28.19 23.97
C PRO A 94 -0.78 -26.77 24.52
N ARG A 95 -0.23 -26.50 25.70
CA ARG A 95 -0.31 -25.18 26.34
C ARG A 95 0.45 -24.12 25.54
N VAL A 96 1.62 -24.49 25.00
CA VAL A 96 2.41 -23.62 24.12
C VAL A 96 1.71 -23.43 22.78
N ALA A 97 1.12 -24.50 22.24
CA ALA A 97 0.34 -24.45 21.00
C ALA A 97 -0.82 -23.44 21.08
N HIS A 98 -1.65 -23.54 22.12
CA HIS A 98 -2.76 -22.59 22.32
C HIS A 98 -2.28 -21.15 22.53
N TRP A 99 -1.15 -20.96 23.21
CA TRP A 99 -0.57 -19.64 23.45
C TRP A 99 -0.08 -18.98 22.14
N LEU A 100 0.55 -19.76 21.26
CA LEU A 100 1.12 -19.25 20.00
C LEU A 100 0.10 -19.17 18.86
N GLU A 101 -0.91 -20.04 18.83
CA GLU A 101 -1.71 -20.25 17.61
C GLU A 101 -3.16 -19.78 17.71
N GLN A 102 -3.75 -19.77 18.91
CA GLN A 102 -5.17 -19.44 19.09
C GLN A 102 -5.43 -18.11 19.80
N ARG A 103 -4.39 -17.49 20.36
CA ARG A 103 -4.54 -16.17 20.99
C ARG A 103 -4.93 -15.12 19.95
N PRO A 104 -5.94 -14.27 20.22
CA PRO A 104 -6.30 -13.17 19.33
C PRO A 104 -5.12 -12.28 18.96
N GLU A 105 -4.19 -12.06 19.89
CA GLU A 105 -2.98 -11.28 19.68
C GLU A 105 -2.01 -11.95 18.71
N ALA A 106 -1.88 -13.28 18.79
CA ALA A 106 -1.02 -14.03 17.89
C ALA A 106 -1.64 -14.10 16.48
N ILE A 107 -2.95 -14.30 16.38
CA ILE A 107 -3.69 -14.25 15.11
C ILE A 107 -3.53 -12.87 14.47
N ALA A 108 -3.72 -11.81 15.24
CA ALA A 108 -3.54 -10.43 14.78
C ALA A 108 -2.09 -10.17 14.32
N PHE A 109 -1.10 -10.69 15.05
CA PHE A 109 0.32 -10.57 14.69
C PHE A 109 0.65 -11.28 13.37
N TYR A 110 0.20 -12.52 13.18
CA TYR A 110 0.42 -13.24 11.93
C TYR A 110 -0.29 -12.56 10.76
N ARG A 111 -1.55 -12.15 10.93
CA ARG A 111 -2.28 -11.39 9.90
C ARG A 111 -1.58 -10.08 9.57
N PHE A 112 -1.12 -9.32 10.56
CA PHE A 112 -0.34 -8.10 10.31
C PHE A 112 0.92 -8.39 9.50
N THR A 113 1.61 -9.49 9.81
CA THR A 113 2.84 -9.91 9.12
C THR A 113 2.55 -10.29 7.67
N ASP A 114 1.51 -11.08 7.43
CA ASP A 114 1.05 -11.47 6.09
C ASP A 114 0.63 -10.24 5.27
N ASN A 115 -0.16 -9.35 5.88
CA ASN A 115 -0.58 -8.08 5.27
C ASN A 115 0.61 -7.19 4.95
N SER A 116 1.60 -7.10 5.85
CA SER A 116 2.82 -6.32 5.62
C SER A 116 3.61 -6.86 4.43
N GLY A 117 3.69 -8.19 4.32
CA GLY A 117 4.29 -8.86 3.16
C GLY A 117 3.58 -8.47 1.85
N GLU A 118 2.25 -8.49 1.86
CA GLU A 118 1.45 -8.14 0.67
C GLU A 118 1.55 -6.65 0.31
N VAL A 119 1.56 -5.75 1.30
CA VAL A 119 1.73 -4.30 1.08
C VAL A 119 3.08 -3.97 0.45
N LEU A 120 4.11 -4.75 0.74
CA LEU A 120 5.47 -4.54 0.22
C LEU A 120 5.77 -5.35 -1.05
N ASP A 121 4.90 -6.28 -1.44
CA ASP A 121 5.11 -7.09 -2.63
C ASP A 121 4.90 -6.26 -3.90
N PHE A 122 5.98 -5.97 -4.62
CA PHE A 122 5.91 -5.26 -5.91
C PHE A 122 5.08 -6.01 -6.95
N ASN A 123 5.01 -7.34 -6.88
CA ASN A 123 4.20 -8.12 -7.81
C ASN A 123 2.72 -7.75 -7.69
N TYR A 124 2.25 -7.50 -6.47
CA TYR A 124 0.88 -7.09 -6.20
C TYR A 124 0.51 -5.72 -6.79
N TYR A 125 1.49 -4.89 -7.17
CA TYR A 125 1.24 -3.58 -7.79
C TYR A 125 1.48 -3.55 -9.30
N PHE A 126 2.50 -4.25 -9.81
CA PHE A 126 2.95 -4.13 -11.19
C PHE A 126 2.68 -5.37 -12.05
N PHE A 127 2.41 -6.52 -11.42
CA PHE A 127 2.27 -7.82 -12.08
C PHE A 127 1.00 -8.58 -11.66
N ALA A 128 0.06 -7.92 -10.98
CA ALA A 128 -1.25 -8.50 -10.65
C ALA A 128 -1.99 -8.95 -11.94
N ASN A 129 -2.74 -10.05 -11.86
CA ASN A 129 -3.34 -10.83 -12.97
C ASN A 129 -2.46 -11.92 -13.60
N HIS A 130 -1.43 -12.41 -12.92
CA HIS A 130 -0.63 -13.53 -13.42
C HIS A 130 -1.35 -14.87 -13.14
N PRO A 131 -1.39 -15.85 -14.07
CA PRO A 131 -2.18 -17.09 -13.97
C PRO A 131 -1.91 -18.04 -12.78
N ARG A 132 -1.04 -17.67 -11.83
CA ARG A 132 -0.85 -18.35 -10.53
C ARG A 132 -1.55 -17.59 -9.40
N GLU A 133 -2.76 -17.10 -9.64
CA GLU A 133 -3.56 -16.39 -8.64
C GLU A 133 -3.95 -17.29 -7.45
N ARG A 134 -4.03 -16.68 -6.27
CA ARG A 134 -4.62 -17.30 -5.08
C ARG A 134 -6.09 -17.58 -5.38
N ALA A 135 -6.49 -18.85 -5.35
CA ALA A 135 -7.90 -19.19 -5.46
C ALA A 135 -8.69 -18.40 -4.40
N ALA A 136 -9.71 -17.65 -4.85
CA ALA A 136 -10.59 -16.77 -4.07
C ALA A 136 -10.17 -15.30 -3.82
N VAL A 137 -9.06 -14.81 -4.39
CA VAL A 137 -8.78 -13.35 -4.40
C VAL A 137 -8.97 -12.79 -5.80
N THR A 138 -9.96 -11.93 -5.99
CA THR A 138 -10.09 -11.14 -7.24
C THR A 138 -9.03 -10.05 -7.24
N GLU A 139 -7.80 -10.41 -7.59
CA GLU A 139 -6.74 -9.44 -7.84
C GLU A 139 -7.03 -8.71 -9.15
N TYR A 140 -6.68 -7.42 -9.21
CA TYR A 140 -6.81 -6.63 -10.43
C TYR A 140 -5.51 -5.85 -10.66
N ALA A 141 -5.16 -5.66 -11.93
CA ALA A 141 -3.97 -4.90 -12.32
C ALA A 141 -4.05 -3.46 -11.81
N LYS A 142 -3.04 -3.01 -11.03
CA LYS A 142 -2.98 -1.64 -10.50
C LYS A 142 -2.20 -0.71 -11.41
N PHE A 143 -0.91 -0.97 -11.52
CA PHE A 143 0.00 -0.26 -12.41
C PHE A 143 0.47 -1.19 -13.52
N PRO A 144 0.51 -0.73 -14.77
CA PRO A 144 1.27 -1.42 -15.82
C PRO A 144 2.73 -1.68 -15.43
N TRP A 145 3.26 -2.84 -15.82
CA TRP A 145 4.61 -3.28 -15.48
C TRP A 145 5.72 -2.30 -15.88
N PHE A 146 5.52 -1.52 -16.96
CA PHE A 146 6.48 -0.52 -17.43
C PHE A 146 6.61 0.69 -16.48
N TYR A 147 5.75 0.84 -15.48
CA TYR A 147 5.94 1.81 -14.40
C TYR A 147 6.90 1.33 -13.30
N LEU A 148 7.29 0.05 -13.29
CA LEU A 148 8.25 -0.47 -12.32
C LEU A 148 9.64 0.18 -12.45
N PRO A 149 10.27 0.29 -13.64
CA PRO A 149 11.55 0.98 -13.77
C PRO A 149 11.56 2.43 -13.27
N PRO A 150 10.61 3.32 -13.64
CA PRO A 150 10.59 4.67 -13.09
C PRO A 150 10.32 4.68 -11.57
N PHE A 151 9.47 3.80 -11.05
CA PHE A 151 9.27 3.67 -9.60
C PHE A 151 10.58 3.34 -8.86
N LEU A 152 11.30 2.29 -9.31
CA LEU A 152 12.57 1.88 -8.71
C LEU A 152 13.65 2.94 -8.84
N GLY A 153 13.75 3.60 -10.00
CA GLY A 153 14.67 4.72 -10.21
C GLY A 153 14.38 5.88 -9.26
N GLY A 154 13.10 6.19 -9.03
CA GLY A 154 12.68 7.23 -8.10
C GLY A 154 12.99 6.88 -6.65
N LEU A 155 12.75 5.63 -6.26
CA LEU A 155 13.10 5.10 -4.95
C LEU A 155 14.61 5.22 -4.71
N TYR A 156 15.42 4.76 -5.67
CA TYR A 156 16.88 4.87 -5.59
C TYR A 156 17.37 6.32 -5.45
N LEU A 157 16.88 7.22 -6.32
CA LEU A 157 17.26 8.63 -6.29
C LEU A 157 16.83 9.32 -4.98
N SER A 158 15.65 9.00 -4.47
CA SER A 158 15.14 9.59 -3.24
C SER A 158 15.93 9.12 -2.02
N LEU A 159 16.28 7.83 -1.94
CA LEU A 159 17.08 7.24 -0.84
C LEU A 159 18.50 7.82 -0.75
N LYS A 160 19.10 8.19 -1.89
CA LYS A 160 20.42 8.85 -1.90
C LYS A 160 20.42 10.22 -1.22
N GLN A 161 19.26 10.87 -1.13
CA GLN A 161 19.14 12.23 -0.62
C GLN A 161 18.63 12.21 0.82
N LYS A 162 19.53 12.39 1.79
CA LYS A 162 19.18 12.43 3.24
C LYS A 162 18.03 13.39 3.59
N ARG A 163 17.86 14.47 2.81
CA ARG A 163 16.75 15.44 2.98
C ARG A 163 15.35 14.80 2.82
N ASN A 164 15.24 13.68 2.12
CA ASN A 164 13.98 12.98 1.86
C ASN A 164 13.60 12.00 2.98
N LEU A 165 14.35 11.92 4.09
CA LEU A 165 14.04 11.03 5.21
C LEU A 165 12.58 11.13 5.69
N LYS A 166 12.03 12.35 5.74
CA LYS A 166 10.64 12.58 6.17
C LYS A 166 9.61 11.95 5.22
N PHE A 167 9.90 11.92 3.92
CA PHE A 167 9.06 11.23 2.93
C PHE A 167 9.08 9.71 3.19
N HIS A 168 10.25 9.13 3.44
CA HIS A 168 10.37 7.70 3.72
C HIS A 168 9.71 7.29 5.04
N LEU A 169 9.83 8.10 6.09
CA LEU A 169 9.13 7.86 7.35
C LEU A 169 7.60 7.90 7.16
N LEU A 170 7.11 8.85 6.36
CA LEU A 170 5.69 8.94 6.03
C LEU A 170 5.22 7.75 5.17
N PHE A 171 6.07 7.27 4.26
CA PHE A 171 5.79 6.07 3.47
C PHE A 171 5.73 4.82 4.35
N MET A 172 6.69 4.63 5.26
CA MET A 172 6.69 3.53 6.22
C MET A 172 5.46 3.59 7.13
N PHE A 173 5.06 4.79 7.57
CA PHE A 173 3.83 4.96 8.33
C PHE A 173 2.60 4.53 7.53
N ALA A 174 2.50 4.91 6.26
CA ALA A 174 1.42 4.47 5.37
C ALA A 174 1.38 2.94 5.24
N VAL A 175 2.54 2.29 5.04
CA VAL A 175 2.65 0.82 4.98
C VAL A 175 2.12 0.17 6.27
N VAL A 176 2.54 0.67 7.43
CA VAL A 176 2.11 0.13 8.74
C VAL A 176 0.61 0.30 8.95
N VAL A 177 0.05 1.48 8.66
CA VAL A 177 -1.38 1.74 8.81
C VAL A 177 -2.19 0.83 7.89
N THR A 178 -1.77 0.68 6.64
CA THR A 178 -2.43 -0.19 5.68
C THR A 178 -2.37 -1.67 6.10
N ALA A 179 -1.21 -2.14 6.57
CA ALA A 179 -1.05 -3.52 7.03
C ALA A 179 -1.94 -3.86 8.25
N ALA A 180 -2.23 -2.86 9.10
CA ALA A 180 -3.10 -3.00 10.26
C ALA A 180 -4.60 -3.04 9.92
N VAL A 181 -5.01 -2.66 8.70
CA VAL A 181 -6.42 -2.45 8.33
C VAL A 181 -6.92 -3.42 7.24
N TYR A 182 -6.04 -4.24 6.65
CA TYR A 182 -6.41 -5.17 5.58
C TYR A 182 -7.19 -6.39 6.12
N PRO A 183 -8.39 -6.74 5.58
CA PRO A 183 -8.53 -7.37 4.25
C PRO A 183 -9.83 -7.07 3.46
N ASN A 184 -10.64 -6.07 3.82
CA ASN A 184 -11.98 -5.86 3.22
C ASN A 184 -12.09 -4.72 2.20
N GLU A 185 -10.98 -4.04 1.86
CA GLU A 185 -11.06 -2.88 0.99
C GLU A 185 -11.03 -3.28 -0.51
N PRO A 186 -12.09 -3.00 -1.30
CA PRO A 186 -12.19 -3.44 -2.70
C PRO A 186 -11.17 -2.77 -3.63
N VAL A 187 -10.51 -1.71 -3.16
CA VAL A 187 -9.51 -0.94 -3.90
C VAL A 187 -8.08 -1.16 -3.40
N GLY A 188 -7.85 -2.15 -2.54
CA GLY A 188 -6.54 -2.53 -2.04
C GLY A 188 -5.86 -1.44 -1.20
N PHE A 189 -4.53 -1.41 -1.22
CA PHE A 189 -3.67 -0.56 -0.38
C PHE A 189 -3.58 0.91 -0.81
N VAL A 190 -4.70 1.64 -0.81
CA VAL A 190 -4.81 2.98 -1.41
C VAL A 190 -3.83 4.00 -0.80
N LEU A 191 -3.53 3.91 0.50
CA LEU A 191 -2.54 4.78 1.16
C LEU A 191 -1.14 4.75 0.54
N VAL A 192 -0.77 3.65 -0.15
CA VAL A 192 0.52 3.50 -0.83
C VAL A 192 0.52 4.18 -2.20
N PHE A 193 -0.64 4.37 -2.83
CA PHE A 193 -0.76 4.93 -4.18
C PHE A 193 0.00 6.26 -4.36
N PRO A 194 -0.12 7.27 -3.46
CA PRO A 194 0.57 8.54 -3.65
C PRO A 194 2.10 8.44 -3.66
N PHE A 195 2.66 7.44 -2.98
CA PHE A 195 4.10 7.19 -2.94
C PHE A 195 4.60 6.57 -4.23
N VAL A 196 3.86 5.61 -4.79
CA VAL A 196 4.22 4.97 -6.07
C VAL A 196 4.22 6.00 -7.21
N VAL A 197 3.18 6.83 -7.29
CA VAL A 197 3.07 7.89 -8.31
C VAL A 197 4.17 8.94 -8.11
N SER A 198 4.38 9.41 -6.88
CA SER A 198 5.38 10.45 -6.62
C SER A 198 6.81 10.00 -6.89
N LEU A 199 7.19 8.78 -6.53
CA LEU A 199 8.50 8.21 -6.85
C LEU A 199 8.69 8.03 -8.36
N SER A 200 7.69 7.47 -9.04
CA SER A 200 7.73 7.30 -10.50
C SER A 200 7.89 8.63 -11.22
N ALA A 201 7.09 9.64 -10.84
CA ALA A 201 7.18 10.98 -11.41
C ALA A 201 8.52 11.66 -11.07
N TYR A 202 9.04 11.46 -9.86
CA TYR A 202 10.33 12.00 -9.44
C TYR A 202 11.46 11.47 -10.31
N SER A 203 11.48 10.16 -10.59
CA SER A 203 12.45 9.53 -11.48
C SER A 203 12.42 10.17 -12.86
N VAL A 204 11.26 10.18 -13.51
CA VAL A 204 11.15 10.67 -14.88
C VAL A 204 11.50 12.16 -14.96
N ASN A 205 11.17 12.97 -13.95
CA ASN A 205 11.56 14.38 -13.91
C ASN A 205 13.08 14.60 -13.83
N ASN A 206 13.83 13.67 -13.23
CA ASN A 206 15.29 13.74 -13.20
C ASN A 206 15.94 13.29 -14.51
N TYR A 207 15.30 12.40 -15.28
CA TYR A 207 15.84 11.87 -16.54
C TYR A 207 15.34 12.61 -17.80
N VAL A 208 14.16 13.25 -17.76
CA VAL A 208 13.60 14.03 -18.87
C VAL A 208 14.02 15.50 -18.72
N LYS A 209 14.93 15.93 -19.60
CA LYS A 209 15.36 17.32 -19.75
C LYS A 209 14.25 18.19 -20.36
#